data_AF-A0A2P8KI14-F1
#
_entry.id   AF-A0A2P8KI14-F1
#
_cell.length_a   1.000
_cell.length_b   1.000
_cell.length_c   1.000
_cell.angle_alpha   90.00
_cell.angle_beta   90.00
_cell.angle_gamma   90.00
#
_symmetry.space_group_name_H-M   'P 1'
#
loop_
_entity.id
_entity.type
_entity.pdbx_description
1 polymer ?
#
loop_
_entity_poly.entity_id
_entity_poly.type
_entity_poly.pdbx_seq_one_letter_code
_entity_poly.pdbx_strand_id
1 'polypeptide(L)'
;MSFIADPHLYQLGAQLRSEVQGPERLSQALRDEDDLEEFYHLFGHECCYAQVWAREGLSRVERALATFSMIATLGPSSGTLAVHVRGATRSGCSRAQLRQVLAMVTWYAGVPVGQQATATVRAALKGVPEAEARQTQAATPTSTNADLVAQGRELRRRILGDSNSEPGATDVHKAHERMLDSHYFGVLWSNSDLSLKHRCLVLLGVMCGSNRLHDAEIWFGAALRLGYQPHELEEVILAAGAYCGELTYSRARQALTAAIAAQAT
;
A
#
# COMPACT_ATOMS: atom_id res chain seq x y z
N MET A 1 8.69 6.36 35.15
CA MET A 1 9.23 7.46 34.32
C MET A 1 8.37 7.48 33.08
N SER A 2 7.66 8.57 32.80
CA SER A 2 6.83 8.65 31.59
C SER A 2 7.76 8.67 30.37
N PHE A 3 7.47 7.83 29.39
CA PHE A 3 8.25 7.73 28.15
C PHE A 3 7.87 8.82 27.11
N ILE A 4 6.97 9.74 27.44
CA ILE A 4 6.52 10.84 26.57
C ILE A 4 7.68 11.78 26.26
N ALA A 5 8.09 11.83 24.99
CA ALA A 5 9.19 12.67 24.55
C ALA A 5 8.73 14.11 24.29
N ASP A 6 7.50 14.29 23.76
CA ASP A 6 6.89 15.60 23.52
C ASP A 6 5.37 15.58 23.79
N PRO A 7 4.89 16.24 24.85
CA PRO A 7 3.46 16.30 25.19
C PRO A 7 2.56 16.86 24.08
N HIS A 8 3.04 17.78 23.26
CA HIS A 8 2.27 18.36 22.16
C HIS A 8 2.10 17.35 21.02
N LEU A 9 3.18 16.64 20.66
CA LEU A 9 3.10 15.57 19.66
C LEU A 9 2.21 14.42 20.14
N TYR A 10 2.26 14.08 21.44
CA TYR A 10 1.39 13.07 22.01
C TYR A 10 -0.09 13.42 21.85
N GLN A 11 -0.48 14.66 22.16
CA GLN A 11 -1.86 15.13 22.05
C GLN A 11 -2.34 15.17 20.59
N LEU A 12 -1.54 15.74 19.68
CA LEU A 12 -1.84 15.75 18.25
C LEU A 12 -2.00 14.32 17.71
N GLY A 13 -1.11 13.42 18.12
CA GLY A 13 -1.14 12.01 17.78
C GLY A 13 -2.42 11.30 18.25
N ALA A 14 -2.82 11.53 19.50
CA ALA A 14 -4.04 10.97 20.07
C ALA A 14 -5.30 11.46 19.32
N GLN A 15 -5.34 12.75 18.97
CA GLN A 15 -6.44 13.32 18.18
C GLN A 15 -6.54 12.66 16.80
N LEU A 16 -5.44 12.64 16.04
CA LEU A 16 -5.39 12.05 14.71
C LEU A 16 -5.70 10.54 14.74
N ARG A 17 -5.23 9.83 15.78
CA ARG A 17 -5.59 8.42 16.01
C ARG A 17 -7.09 8.24 16.19
N SER A 18 -7.74 9.10 16.95
CA SER A 18 -9.18 9.07 17.17
C SER A 18 -9.95 9.27 15.85
N GLU A 19 -9.52 10.23 15.03
CA GLU A 19 -10.13 10.49 13.71
C GLU A 19 -9.99 9.28 12.76
N VAL A 20 -8.81 8.65 12.72
CA VAL A 20 -8.55 7.48 11.86
C VAL A 20 -9.23 6.22 12.41
N GLN A 21 -8.97 5.85 13.66
CA GLN A 21 -9.40 4.57 14.22
C GLN A 21 -10.84 4.59 14.76
N GLY A 22 -11.38 5.78 15.03
CA GLY A 22 -12.67 6.01 15.69
C GLY A 22 -12.51 6.14 17.21
N PRO A 23 -13.25 7.05 17.87
CA PRO A 23 -13.06 7.39 19.28
C PRO A 23 -13.28 6.21 20.23
N GLU A 24 -14.27 5.36 19.98
CA GLU A 24 -14.63 4.24 20.86
C GLU A 24 -13.50 3.20 21.03
N ARG A 25 -12.68 2.99 20.00
CA ARG A 25 -11.55 2.05 20.07
C ARG A 25 -10.35 2.64 20.80
N LEU A 26 -10.12 3.95 20.67
CA LEU A 26 -9.10 4.63 21.44
C LEU A 26 -9.44 4.57 22.93
N SER A 27 -10.70 4.85 23.28
CA SER A 27 -11.18 4.73 24.66
C SER A 27 -11.09 3.30 25.21
N GLN A 28 -11.21 2.27 24.37
CA GLN A 28 -10.99 0.88 24.80
C GLN A 28 -9.51 0.56 25.00
N ALA A 29 -8.63 1.00 24.10
CA ALA A 29 -7.19 0.78 24.20
C ALA A 29 -6.53 1.54 25.36
N LEU A 30 -7.10 2.68 25.78
CA LEU A 30 -6.58 3.46 26.91
C LEU A 30 -7.07 2.98 28.30
N ARG A 31 -7.90 1.93 28.34
CA ARG A 31 -8.44 1.38 29.61
C ARG A 31 -7.59 0.26 30.18
N ASP A 32 -6.75 -0.35 29.38
CA ASP A 32 -5.77 -1.33 29.84
C ASP A 32 -4.51 -0.52 30.25
N GLU A 33 -4.12 -0.62 31.51
CA GLU A 33 -3.02 0.13 32.13
C GLU A 33 -1.80 -0.79 32.35
N ASP A 34 -1.34 -1.45 31.27
CA ASP A 34 -0.10 -2.22 31.30
C ASP A 34 1.09 -1.35 30.84
N ASP A 35 2.26 -1.51 31.45
CA ASP A 35 3.45 -0.70 31.14
C ASP A 35 3.95 -0.92 29.70
N LEU A 36 3.72 -2.14 29.18
CA LEU A 36 3.92 -2.49 27.78
C LEU A 36 3.01 -1.67 26.86
N GLU A 37 1.77 -1.41 27.25
CA GLU A 37 0.85 -0.59 26.46
C GLU A 37 1.25 0.89 26.46
N GLU A 38 1.72 1.45 27.58
CA GLU A 38 2.23 2.83 27.62
C GLU A 38 3.35 3.05 26.58
N PHE A 39 4.28 2.09 26.48
CA PHE A 39 5.33 2.11 25.45
C PHE A 39 4.76 2.04 24.02
N TYR A 40 3.78 1.15 23.77
CA TYR A 40 3.09 1.10 22.47
C TYR A 40 2.31 2.38 22.14
N HIS A 41 1.71 3.05 23.14
CA HIS A 41 0.96 4.28 22.96
C HIS A 41 1.85 5.45 22.56
N LEU A 42 3.08 5.52 23.09
CA LEU A 42 4.07 6.51 22.67
C LEU A 42 4.40 6.40 21.18
N PHE A 43 4.83 5.22 20.73
CA PHE A 43 5.15 4.97 19.32
C PHE A 43 3.93 5.11 18.41
N GLY A 44 2.75 4.75 18.92
CA GLY A 44 1.49 4.96 18.23
C GLY A 44 1.19 6.44 18.02
N HIS A 45 1.06 7.22 19.10
CA HIS A 45 0.61 8.60 19.04
C HIS A 45 1.67 9.52 18.43
N GLU A 46 2.89 9.53 18.95
CA GLU A 46 3.91 10.47 18.49
C GLU A 46 4.48 10.06 17.13
N CYS A 47 4.93 8.81 16.97
CA CYS A 47 5.60 8.39 15.73
C CYS A 47 4.60 8.16 14.59
N CYS A 48 3.58 7.32 14.77
CA CYS A 48 2.66 7.02 13.67
C CYS A 48 1.74 8.21 13.38
N TYR A 49 1.05 8.75 14.38
CA TYR A 49 0.00 9.73 14.10
C TYR A 49 0.53 11.16 13.93
N ALA A 50 1.25 11.70 14.92
CA ALA A 50 1.74 13.07 14.84
C ALA A 50 2.83 13.25 13.78
N GLN A 51 3.76 12.31 13.66
CA GLN A 51 4.89 12.46 12.74
C GLN A 51 4.64 11.90 11.34
N VAL A 52 3.78 10.88 11.14
CA VAL A 52 3.44 10.39 9.78
C VAL A 52 2.10 10.94 9.30
N TRP A 53 1.02 10.82 10.06
CA TRP A 53 -0.31 11.18 9.56
C TRP A 53 -0.64 12.67 9.53
N ALA A 54 0.07 13.52 10.27
CA ALA A 54 -0.15 14.97 10.25
C ALA A 54 0.46 15.67 9.01
N ARG A 55 1.28 14.98 8.23
CA ARG A 55 2.04 15.57 7.12
C ARG A 55 1.18 15.75 5.87
N GLU A 56 1.41 16.83 5.13
CA GLU A 56 0.61 17.23 3.96
C GLU A 56 1.11 16.66 2.62
N GLY A 57 2.28 16.00 2.59
CA GLY A 57 2.90 15.52 1.34
C GLY A 57 2.16 14.38 0.63
N LEU A 58 1.14 13.78 1.26
CA LEU A 58 0.21 12.84 0.63
C LEU A 58 -1.21 13.20 1.05
N SER A 59 -2.18 12.99 0.15
CA SER A 59 -3.58 13.07 0.54
C SER A 59 -3.94 12.01 1.59
N ARG A 60 -5.02 12.24 2.33
CA ARG A 60 -5.51 11.30 3.36
C ARG A 60 -5.80 9.92 2.78
N VAL A 61 -6.34 9.85 1.56
CA VAL A 61 -6.60 8.60 0.82
C VAL A 61 -5.30 7.90 0.44
N GLU A 62 -4.32 8.62 -0.11
CA GLU A 62 -3.03 8.03 -0.49
C GLU A 62 -2.29 7.46 0.72
N ARG A 63 -2.23 8.21 1.82
CA ARG A 63 -1.61 7.75 3.07
C ARG A 63 -2.32 6.50 3.60
N ALA A 64 -3.65 6.47 3.52
CA ALA A 64 -4.42 5.28 3.89
C ALA A 64 -4.14 4.07 2.98
N LEU A 65 -4.04 4.27 1.66
CA LEU A 65 -3.71 3.19 0.70
C LEU A 65 -2.31 2.62 0.95
N ALA A 66 -1.31 3.48 1.14
CA ALA A 66 0.07 3.07 1.42
C ALA A 66 0.14 2.25 2.72
N THR A 67 -0.37 2.79 3.82
CA THR A 67 -0.34 2.11 5.14
C THR A 67 -1.18 0.83 5.16
N PHE A 68 -2.34 0.82 4.51
CA PHE A 68 -3.16 -0.39 4.38
C PHE A 68 -2.42 -1.49 3.61
N SER A 69 -1.78 -1.16 2.49
CA SER A 69 -1.04 -2.15 1.70
C SER A 69 0.18 -2.74 2.44
N MET A 70 0.89 -1.92 3.22
CA MET A 70 1.98 -2.36 4.10
C MET A 70 1.48 -3.36 5.14
N ILE A 71 0.45 -3.00 5.90
CA ILE A 71 -0.08 -3.84 6.99
C ILE A 71 -0.77 -5.09 6.46
N ALA A 72 -1.48 -5.00 5.32
CA ALA A 72 -2.08 -6.16 4.66
C ALA A 72 -1.02 -7.17 4.21
N THR A 73 0.21 -6.72 3.98
CA THR A 73 1.34 -7.57 3.60
C THR A 73 2.10 -8.11 4.82
N LEU A 74 2.41 -7.24 5.78
CA LEU A 74 3.22 -7.57 6.97
C LEU A 74 2.47 -8.49 7.95
N GLY A 75 1.18 -8.22 8.18
CA GLY A 75 0.38 -8.89 9.19
C GLY A 75 -1.05 -9.17 8.71
N PRO A 76 -1.23 -10.03 7.69
CA PRO A 76 -2.51 -10.26 7.02
C PRO A 76 -3.61 -10.83 7.94
N SER A 77 -3.23 -11.47 9.05
CA SER A 77 -4.16 -12.04 10.05
C SER A 77 -4.17 -11.27 11.37
N SER A 78 -3.61 -10.05 11.42
CA SER A 78 -3.47 -9.26 12.64
C SER A 78 -4.71 -8.42 12.97
N GLY A 79 -4.95 -8.16 14.27
CA GLY A 79 -5.93 -7.17 14.72
C GLY A 79 -5.63 -5.76 14.19
N THR A 80 -4.35 -5.45 13.95
CA THR A 80 -3.86 -4.20 13.35
C THR A 80 -4.39 -3.98 11.94
N LEU A 81 -4.50 -5.03 11.11
CA LEU A 81 -5.08 -4.91 9.77
C LEU A 81 -6.55 -4.47 9.83
N ALA A 82 -7.34 -5.05 10.74
CA ALA A 82 -8.74 -4.67 10.91
C ALA A 82 -8.89 -3.18 11.30
N VAL A 83 -7.96 -2.64 12.09
CA VAL A 83 -7.91 -1.21 12.44
C VAL A 83 -7.64 -0.35 11.19
N HIS A 84 -6.67 -0.73 10.38
CA HIS A 84 -6.30 0.03 9.17
C HIS A 84 -7.37 -0.05 8.07
N VAL A 85 -8.16 -1.13 7.98
CA VAL A 85 -9.31 -1.21 7.07
C VAL A 85 -10.37 -0.16 7.42
N ARG A 86 -10.71 -0.05 8.71
CA ARG A 86 -11.66 0.98 9.18
C ARG A 86 -11.10 2.38 9.00
N GLY A 87 -9.82 2.57 9.32
CA GLY A 87 -9.10 3.83 9.10
C GLY A 87 -9.08 4.25 7.65
N ALA A 88 -8.84 3.32 6.72
CA ALA A 88 -8.88 3.59 5.29
C ALA A 88 -10.30 3.98 4.83
N THR A 89 -11.33 3.27 5.32
CA THR A 89 -12.72 3.63 5.01
C THR A 89 -13.07 5.03 5.50
N ARG A 90 -12.71 5.38 6.74
CA ARG A 90 -12.92 6.74 7.30
C ARG A 90 -12.11 7.81 6.58
N SER A 91 -10.96 7.43 6.03
CA SER A 91 -10.11 8.31 5.22
C SER A 91 -10.64 8.52 3.80
N GLY A 92 -11.74 7.86 3.41
CA GLY A 92 -12.39 8.00 2.11
C GLY A 92 -12.05 6.91 1.10
N CYS A 93 -11.32 5.85 1.46
CA CYS A 93 -11.08 4.72 0.56
C CYS A 93 -12.38 3.95 0.30
N SER A 94 -12.72 3.79 -0.98
CA SER A 94 -13.87 2.98 -1.41
C SER A 94 -13.59 1.47 -1.30
N ARG A 95 -14.65 0.67 -1.22
CA ARG A 95 -14.52 -0.81 -1.25
C ARG A 95 -13.82 -1.31 -2.52
N ALA A 96 -14.02 -0.65 -3.66
CA ALA A 96 -13.34 -0.97 -4.91
C ALA A 96 -11.82 -0.79 -4.79
N GLN A 97 -11.37 0.31 -4.20
CA GLN A 97 -9.94 0.54 -3.93
C GLN A 97 -9.38 -0.48 -2.93
N LEU A 98 -10.10 -0.78 -1.84
CA LEU A 98 -9.66 -1.80 -0.87
C LEU A 98 -9.52 -3.19 -1.52
N ARG A 99 -10.49 -3.58 -2.36
CA ARG A 99 -10.42 -4.82 -3.14
C ARG A 99 -9.21 -4.81 -4.08
N GLN A 100 -8.92 -3.67 -4.70
CA GLN A 100 -7.78 -3.55 -5.60
C GLN A 100 -6.44 -3.69 -4.86
N VAL A 101 -6.32 -3.12 -3.65
CA VAL A 101 -5.14 -3.34 -2.80
C VAL A 101 -4.99 -4.83 -2.45
N LEU A 102 -6.06 -5.51 -2.05
CA LEU A 102 -6.02 -6.95 -1.76
C LEU A 102 -5.58 -7.79 -2.97
N ALA A 103 -6.04 -7.42 -4.17
CA ALA A 103 -5.59 -8.07 -5.39
C ALA A 103 -4.08 -7.88 -5.60
N MET A 104 -3.56 -6.65 -5.40
CA MET A 104 -2.12 -6.40 -5.49
C MET A 104 -1.32 -7.15 -4.42
N VAL A 105 -1.79 -7.20 -3.18
CA VAL A 105 -1.17 -8.02 -2.12
C VAL A 105 -1.14 -9.50 -2.53
N THR A 106 -2.24 -10.03 -3.05
CA THR A 106 -2.33 -11.43 -3.53
C THR A 106 -1.27 -11.74 -4.58
N TRP A 107 -1.04 -10.82 -5.53
CA TRP A 107 -0.10 -11.05 -6.63
C TRP A 107 1.36 -10.81 -6.25
N TYR A 108 1.65 -9.76 -5.49
CA TYR A 108 3.03 -9.35 -5.21
C TYR A 108 3.56 -9.91 -3.88
N ALA A 109 2.70 -10.16 -2.89
CA ALA A 109 3.09 -10.84 -1.65
C ALA A 109 2.73 -12.34 -1.64
N GLY A 110 1.86 -12.78 -2.56
CA GLY A 110 1.51 -14.18 -2.77
C GLY A 110 0.08 -14.52 -2.35
N VAL A 111 -0.49 -15.54 -3.01
CA VAL A 111 -1.89 -15.95 -2.83
C VAL A 111 -2.27 -16.23 -1.38
N PRO A 112 -1.45 -16.93 -0.56
CA PRO A 112 -1.78 -17.17 0.84
C PRO A 112 -1.90 -15.88 1.67
N VAL A 113 -1.02 -14.89 1.42
CA VAL A 113 -1.07 -13.58 2.11
C VAL A 113 -2.35 -12.84 1.74
N GLY A 114 -2.68 -12.81 0.44
CA GLY A 114 -3.91 -12.21 -0.06
C GLY A 114 -5.18 -12.84 0.50
N GLN A 115 -5.20 -14.18 0.63
CA GLN A 115 -6.34 -14.90 1.22
C GLN A 115 -6.55 -14.54 2.69
N GLN A 116 -5.47 -14.54 3.49
CA GLN A 116 -5.52 -14.16 4.89
C GLN A 116 -5.97 -12.70 5.07
N ALA A 117 -5.37 -11.77 4.31
CA ALA A 117 -5.76 -10.36 4.34
C ALA A 117 -7.23 -10.20 3.98
N THR A 118 -7.70 -10.87 2.92
CA THR A 118 -9.10 -10.81 2.48
C THR A 118 -10.07 -11.29 3.55
N ALA A 119 -9.75 -12.34 4.29
CA ALA A 119 -10.57 -12.82 5.40
C ALA A 119 -10.70 -11.76 6.50
N THR A 120 -9.58 -11.14 6.89
CA THR A 120 -9.55 -10.07 7.89
C THR A 120 -10.30 -8.82 7.43
N VAL A 121 -10.11 -8.38 6.18
CA VAL A 121 -10.82 -7.22 5.60
C VAL A 121 -12.33 -7.49 5.56
N ARG A 122 -12.75 -8.68 5.12
CA ARG A 122 -14.17 -9.06 5.10
C ARG A 122 -14.79 -8.98 6.49
N ALA A 123 -14.10 -9.50 7.51
CA ALA A 123 -14.55 -9.42 8.89
C ALA A 123 -14.64 -7.96 9.39
N ALA A 124 -13.63 -7.14 9.08
CA ALA A 124 -13.55 -5.74 9.50
C ALA A 124 -14.60 -4.83 8.84
N LEU A 125 -15.08 -5.18 7.65
CA LEU A 125 -16.12 -4.44 6.92
C LEU A 125 -17.55 -4.88 7.27
N LYS A 126 -17.74 -5.93 8.10
CA LYS A 126 -19.09 -6.30 8.57
C LYS A 126 -19.72 -5.13 9.31
N GLY A 127 -20.92 -4.72 8.88
CA GLY A 127 -21.66 -3.62 9.51
C GLY A 127 -21.16 -2.21 9.16
N VAL A 128 -20.12 -2.08 8.32
CA VAL A 128 -19.70 -0.78 7.77
C VAL A 128 -20.55 -0.49 6.53
N PRO A 129 -21.43 0.54 6.55
CA PRO A 129 -22.24 0.90 5.40
C PRO A 129 -21.34 1.14 4.19
N GLU A 130 -21.75 0.61 3.05
CA GLU A 130 -21.09 0.97 1.80
C GLU A 130 -21.45 2.43 1.53
N ALA A 131 -20.51 3.36 1.73
CA ALA A 131 -20.63 4.67 1.11
C ALA A 131 -20.83 4.39 -0.38
N GLU A 132 -21.89 4.94 -0.98
CA GLU A 132 -22.32 4.67 -2.36
C GLU A 132 -21.19 4.94 -3.36
N ALA A 133 -20.30 3.96 -3.51
CA ALA A 133 -19.32 3.91 -4.56
C ALA A 133 -20.08 3.47 -5.79
N ARG A 134 -19.97 4.26 -6.88
CA ARG A 134 -20.45 3.87 -8.21
C ARG A 134 -20.12 2.40 -8.40
N GLN A 135 -21.16 1.58 -8.57
CA GLN A 135 -20.98 0.22 -9.02
C GLN A 135 -20.22 0.30 -10.33
N THR A 136 -18.91 0.04 -10.31
CA THR A 136 -18.21 -0.30 -11.54
C THR A 136 -18.84 -1.62 -11.96
N GLN A 137 -19.70 -1.56 -12.99
CA GLN A 137 -20.25 -2.75 -13.62
C GLN A 137 -19.08 -3.72 -13.82
N ALA A 138 -19.22 -4.92 -13.27
CA ALA A 138 -18.31 -6.00 -13.60
C ALA A 138 -18.44 -6.22 -15.11
N ALA A 139 -17.52 -5.61 -15.87
CA ALA A 139 -17.47 -5.80 -17.30
C ALA A 139 -17.32 -7.30 -17.53
N THR A 140 -18.30 -7.90 -18.18
CA THR A 140 -18.13 -9.22 -18.78
C THR A 140 -16.90 -9.13 -19.66
N PRO A 141 -15.86 -9.98 -19.49
CA PRO A 141 -14.66 -9.85 -20.30
C PRO A 141 -15.02 -10.20 -21.74
N THR A 142 -15.24 -9.17 -22.57
CA THR A 142 -15.39 -9.29 -24.03
C THR A 142 -14.03 -9.48 -24.70
N SER A 143 -12.95 -9.17 -23.98
CA SER A 143 -11.56 -9.31 -24.41
C SER A 143 -11.10 -10.77 -24.40
N THR A 144 -10.55 -11.23 -25.52
CA THR A 144 -9.85 -12.52 -25.62
C THR A 144 -8.53 -12.49 -24.84
N ASN A 145 -7.92 -13.66 -24.60
CA ASN A 145 -6.59 -13.71 -23.96
C ASN A 145 -5.54 -12.97 -24.81
N ALA A 146 -5.62 -13.04 -26.14
CA ALA A 146 -4.73 -12.29 -27.03
C ALA A 146 -4.85 -10.77 -26.82
N ASP A 147 -6.08 -10.26 -26.65
CA ASP A 147 -6.32 -8.84 -26.38
C ASP A 147 -5.70 -8.43 -25.04
N LEU A 148 -5.87 -9.25 -24.00
CA LEU A 148 -5.29 -9.01 -22.67
C LEU A 148 -3.76 -8.98 -22.71
N VAL A 149 -3.13 -9.90 -23.44
CA VAL A 149 -1.67 -9.91 -23.62
C VAL A 149 -1.19 -8.64 -24.32
N ALA A 150 -1.84 -8.24 -25.42
CA ALA A 150 -1.45 -7.05 -26.16
C ALA A 150 -1.61 -5.78 -25.32
N GLN A 151 -2.76 -5.62 -24.66
CA GLN A 151 -3.06 -4.52 -23.76
C GLN A 151 -2.05 -4.44 -22.62
N GLY A 152 -1.78 -5.56 -21.96
CA GLY A 152 -0.91 -5.57 -20.80
C GLY A 152 0.55 -5.40 -21.16
N ARG A 153 1.02 -5.90 -22.31
CA ARG A 153 2.35 -5.58 -22.82
C ARG A 153 2.54 -4.08 -22.99
N GLU A 154 1.58 -3.41 -23.61
CA GLU A 154 1.64 -1.95 -23.80
C GLU A 154 1.61 -1.21 -22.47
N LEU A 155 0.75 -1.63 -21.54
CA LEU A 155 0.69 -1.02 -20.21
C LEU A 155 1.97 -1.25 -19.40
N ARG A 156 2.54 -2.46 -19.45
CA ARG A 156 3.83 -2.80 -18.81
C ARG A 156 4.94 -1.91 -19.33
N ARG A 157 5.02 -1.76 -20.66
CA ARG A 157 5.98 -0.90 -21.35
C ARG A 157 5.85 0.56 -20.91
N ARG A 158 4.62 1.07 -20.81
CA ARG A 158 4.36 2.44 -20.34
C ARG A 158 4.81 2.69 -18.89
N ILE A 159 4.67 1.69 -18.01
CA ILE A 159 4.98 1.83 -16.58
C ILE A 159 6.47 1.59 -16.31
N LEU A 160 7.00 0.48 -16.84
CA LEU A 160 8.33 -0.03 -16.52
C LEU A 160 9.39 0.34 -17.56
N GLY A 161 8.99 0.81 -18.74
CA GLY A 161 9.87 0.97 -19.90
C GLY A 161 9.93 -0.30 -20.75
N ASP A 162 10.73 -0.26 -21.81
CA ASP A 162 10.93 -1.42 -22.68
C ASP A 162 11.64 -2.54 -21.92
N SER A 163 11.07 -3.74 -21.94
CA SER A 163 11.75 -4.94 -21.45
C SER A 163 12.63 -5.51 -22.55
N ASN A 164 13.91 -5.77 -22.26
CA ASN A 164 14.75 -6.53 -23.17
C ASN A 164 14.24 -7.97 -23.26
N SER A 165 14.04 -8.47 -24.48
CA SER A 165 13.81 -9.89 -24.70
C SER A 165 15.05 -10.67 -24.27
N GLU A 166 14.90 -11.61 -23.34
CA GLU A 166 16.02 -12.43 -22.85
C GLU A 166 16.41 -13.49 -23.89
N PRO A 167 17.60 -13.38 -24.53
CA PRO A 167 18.04 -14.38 -25.51
C PRO A 167 18.21 -15.74 -24.85
N GLY A 168 17.66 -16.79 -25.46
CA GLY A 168 17.73 -18.15 -24.91
C GLY A 168 16.70 -18.46 -23.81
N ALA A 169 15.73 -17.58 -23.56
CA ALA A 169 14.66 -17.85 -22.59
C ALA A 169 13.94 -19.18 -22.85
N THR A 170 13.72 -19.94 -21.78
CA THR A 170 12.99 -21.22 -21.82
C THR A 170 11.50 -20.98 -22.11
N ASP A 171 10.79 -22.03 -22.54
CA ASP A 171 9.35 -21.92 -22.80
C ASP A 171 8.53 -21.64 -21.55
N VAL A 172 9.01 -22.10 -20.38
CA VAL A 172 8.42 -21.79 -19.07
C VAL A 172 8.56 -20.30 -18.76
N HIS A 173 9.75 -19.73 -18.96
CA HIS A 173 9.96 -18.30 -18.77
C HIS A 173 9.08 -17.48 -19.72
N LYS A 174 9.01 -17.85 -21.00
CA LYS A 174 8.11 -17.19 -21.97
C LYS A 174 6.63 -17.30 -21.58
N ALA A 175 6.22 -18.43 -20.98
CA ALA A 175 4.86 -18.60 -20.47
C ALA A 175 4.58 -17.67 -19.28
N HIS A 176 5.55 -17.50 -18.39
CA HIS A 176 5.47 -16.54 -17.30
C HIS A 176 5.38 -15.10 -17.82
N GLU A 177 6.20 -14.70 -18.80
CA GLU A 177 6.11 -13.36 -19.39
C GLU A 177 4.74 -13.11 -20.04
N ARG A 178 4.14 -14.10 -20.71
CA ARG A 178 2.76 -14.01 -21.20
C ARG A 178 1.72 -13.91 -20.08
N MET A 179 1.97 -14.55 -18.93
CA MET A 179 1.11 -14.42 -17.75
C MET A 179 1.20 -13.01 -17.16
N LEU A 180 2.39 -12.42 -17.09
CA LEU A 180 2.57 -11.02 -16.70
C LEU A 180 1.81 -10.09 -17.64
N ASP A 181 1.99 -10.25 -18.95
CA ASP A 181 1.29 -9.43 -19.95
C ASP A 181 -0.23 -9.60 -19.81
N SER A 182 -0.77 -10.81 -19.73
CA SER A 182 -2.23 -11.03 -19.63
C SER A 182 -2.83 -10.70 -18.25
N HIS A 183 -2.45 -11.43 -17.20
CA HIS A 183 -3.14 -11.40 -15.91
C HIS A 183 -2.69 -10.22 -15.04
N TYR A 184 -1.41 -9.83 -15.10
CA TYR A 184 -0.91 -8.73 -14.29
C TYR A 184 -1.24 -7.43 -14.98
N PHE A 185 -0.69 -7.18 -16.16
CA PHE A 185 -0.87 -5.88 -16.80
C PHE A 185 -2.20 -5.78 -17.57
N GLY A 186 -2.64 -6.85 -18.22
CA GLY A 186 -3.89 -6.87 -18.98
C GLY A 186 -5.16 -6.89 -18.13
N VAL A 187 -5.11 -7.42 -16.90
CA VAL A 187 -6.28 -7.49 -15.99
C VAL A 187 -6.07 -6.69 -14.71
N LEU A 188 -5.02 -6.99 -13.94
CA LEU A 188 -4.84 -6.40 -12.61
C LEU A 188 -4.58 -4.89 -12.71
N TRP A 189 -3.60 -4.46 -13.51
CA TRP A 189 -3.20 -3.05 -13.62
C TRP A 189 -4.08 -2.21 -14.53
N SER A 190 -4.82 -2.83 -15.43
CA SER A 190 -5.64 -2.14 -16.42
C SER A 190 -7.00 -1.67 -15.89
N ASN A 191 -7.50 -2.24 -14.80
CA ASN A 191 -8.83 -1.85 -14.30
C ASN A 191 -8.86 -0.42 -13.73
N SER A 192 -10.03 0.19 -13.72
CA SER A 192 -10.20 1.61 -13.36
C SER A 192 -10.50 1.87 -11.89
N ASP A 193 -10.61 0.83 -11.05
CA ASP A 193 -10.97 0.99 -9.63
C ASP A 193 -9.87 1.68 -8.81
N LEU A 194 -8.64 1.69 -9.34
CA LEU A 194 -7.49 2.39 -8.79
C LEU A 194 -6.65 2.97 -9.93
N SER A 195 -6.28 4.26 -9.83
CA SER A 195 -5.43 4.93 -10.82
C SER A 195 -4.04 4.28 -10.89
N LEU A 196 -3.34 4.40 -12.03
CA LEU A 196 -1.97 3.89 -12.18
C LEU A 196 -1.02 4.49 -11.13
N LYS A 197 -1.16 5.79 -10.83
CA LYS A 197 -0.43 6.49 -9.77
C LYS A 197 -0.66 5.76 -8.43
N HIS A 198 -1.91 5.60 -8.00
CA HIS A 198 -2.20 4.90 -6.74
C HIS A 198 -1.80 3.41 -6.72
N ARG A 199 -1.76 2.72 -7.86
CA ARG A 199 -1.25 1.34 -7.92
C ARG A 199 0.25 1.26 -7.63
N CYS A 200 1.04 2.16 -8.20
CA CYS A 200 2.46 2.26 -7.86
C CYS A 200 2.65 2.54 -6.37
N LEU A 201 1.87 3.45 -5.79
CA LEU A 201 1.88 3.73 -4.35
C LEU A 201 1.60 2.46 -3.51
N VAL A 202 0.56 1.72 -3.87
CA VAL A 202 0.17 0.47 -3.21
C VAL A 202 1.26 -0.58 -3.37
N LEU A 203 1.84 -0.73 -4.55
CA LEU A 203 2.91 -1.70 -4.76
C LEU A 203 4.14 -1.36 -3.93
N LEU A 204 4.56 -0.08 -3.86
CA LEU A 204 5.65 0.35 -2.99
C LEU A 204 5.36 -0.02 -1.53
N GLY A 205 4.11 0.15 -1.07
CA GLY A 205 3.69 -0.31 0.25
C GLY A 205 3.76 -1.84 0.43
N VAL A 206 3.37 -2.64 -0.57
CA VAL A 206 3.53 -4.11 -0.54
C VAL A 206 5.01 -4.51 -0.50
N MET A 207 5.87 -3.87 -1.28
CA MET A 207 7.32 -4.14 -1.28
C MET A 207 7.95 -3.80 0.08
N CYS A 208 7.55 -2.69 0.70
CA CYS A 208 7.96 -2.32 2.06
C CYS A 208 7.46 -3.34 3.09
N GLY A 209 6.16 -3.68 3.07
CA GLY A 209 5.55 -4.62 4.02
C GLY A 209 6.11 -6.05 3.92
N SER A 210 6.60 -6.45 2.74
CA SER A 210 7.26 -7.75 2.54
C SER A 210 8.78 -7.70 2.72
N ASN A 211 9.37 -6.51 2.93
CA ASN A 211 10.81 -6.26 2.95
C ASN A 211 11.54 -6.79 1.70
N ARG A 212 10.87 -6.77 0.54
CA ARG A 212 11.40 -7.21 -0.76
C ARG A 212 11.68 -5.98 -1.63
N LEU A 213 12.80 -5.31 -1.31
CA LEU A 213 13.15 -4.02 -1.93
C LEU A 213 14.23 -4.11 -3.01
N HIS A 214 14.66 -5.31 -3.43
CA HIS A 214 15.70 -5.48 -4.46
C HIS A 214 15.36 -4.76 -5.77
N ASP A 215 14.09 -4.83 -6.18
CA ASP A 215 13.60 -4.18 -7.40
C ASP A 215 12.86 -2.85 -7.13
N ALA A 216 12.99 -2.29 -5.92
CA ALA A 216 12.22 -1.10 -5.54
C ALA A 216 12.59 0.12 -6.38
N GLU A 217 13.83 0.21 -6.84
CA GLU A 217 14.32 1.28 -7.73
C GLU A 217 13.46 1.37 -9.01
N ILE A 218 13.16 0.23 -9.64
CA ILE A 218 12.33 0.16 -10.85
C ILE A 218 10.94 0.76 -10.59
N TRP A 219 10.35 0.43 -9.44
CA TRP A 219 9.00 0.87 -9.08
C TRP A 219 8.94 2.31 -8.57
N PHE A 220 9.98 2.80 -7.90
CA PHE A 220 10.12 4.23 -7.63
C PHE A 220 10.29 5.02 -8.94
N GLY A 221 11.08 4.52 -9.88
CA GLY A 221 11.21 5.10 -11.22
C GLY A 221 9.87 5.13 -11.97
N ALA A 222 9.09 4.05 -11.90
CA ALA A 222 7.75 4.00 -12.46
C ALA A 222 6.79 5.01 -11.78
N ALA A 223 6.85 5.14 -10.47
CA ALA A 223 6.03 6.10 -9.71
C ALA A 223 6.33 7.55 -10.12
N LEU A 224 7.62 7.90 -10.25
CA LEU A 224 8.07 9.20 -10.76
C LEU A 224 7.57 9.47 -12.19
N ARG A 225 7.68 8.50 -13.10
CA ARG A 225 7.15 8.60 -14.48
C ARG A 225 5.63 8.80 -14.53
N LEU A 226 4.92 8.24 -13.55
CA LEU A 226 3.47 8.40 -13.42
C LEU A 226 3.06 9.68 -12.67
N GLY A 227 4.01 10.56 -12.38
CA GLY A 227 3.78 11.90 -11.86
C GLY A 227 3.79 12.03 -10.34
N TYR A 228 4.34 11.04 -9.61
CA TYR A 228 4.75 11.31 -8.23
C TYR A 228 5.98 12.22 -8.21
N GLN A 229 5.99 13.16 -7.28
CA GLN A 229 7.15 13.95 -6.93
C GLN A 229 8.00 13.18 -5.91
N PRO A 230 9.34 13.40 -5.87
CA PRO A 230 10.20 12.78 -4.88
C PRO A 230 9.71 12.95 -3.44
N HIS A 231 9.24 14.14 -3.07
CA HIS A 231 8.74 14.42 -1.72
C HIS A 231 7.46 13.64 -1.38
N GLU A 232 6.60 13.33 -2.35
CA GLU A 232 5.42 12.46 -2.12
C GLU A 232 5.87 11.01 -1.83
N LEU A 233 6.94 10.54 -2.47
CA LEU A 233 7.50 9.20 -2.27
C LEU A 233 8.26 9.07 -0.95
N GLU A 234 8.88 10.15 -0.48
CA GLU A 234 9.49 10.24 0.85
C GLU A 234 8.45 10.04 1.97
N GLU A 235 7.21 10.51 1.78
CA GLU A 235 6.12 10.26 2.74
C GLU A 235 5.77 8.77 2.86
N VAL A 236 5.87 8.03 1.75
CA VAL A 236 5.67 6.56 1.72
C VAL A 236 6.81 5.86 2.46
N ILE A 237 8.04 6.30 2.23
CA ILE A 237 9.23 5.75 2.87
C ILE A 237 9.19 6.03 4.37
N LEU A 238 8.80 7.23 4.77
CA LEU A 238 8.60 7.60 6.17
C LEU A 238 7.52 6.73 6.83
N ALA A 239 6.39 6.50 6.16
CA ALA A 239 5.38 5.56 6.62
C ALA A 239 5.94 4.13 6.74
N ALA A 240 6.75 3.68 5.77
CA ALA A 240 7.41 2.38 5.84
C ALA A 240 8.36 2.26 7.04
N GLY A 241 9.04 3.33 7.46
CA GLY A 241 9.83 3.34 8.69
C GLY A 241 8.98 3.05 9.93
N ALA A 242 7.84 3.72 10.05
CA ALA A 242 6.92 3.55 11.18
C ALA A 242 6.21 2.19 11.18
N TYR A 243 5.77 1.69 10.01
CA TYR A 243 4.94 0.49 9.89
C TYR A 243 5.71 -0.79 9.56
N CYS A 244 6.90 -0.68 8.96
CA CYS A 244 7.71 -1.80 8.47
C CYS A 244 9.15 -1.78 9.02
N GLY A 245 9.49 -0.79 9.86
CA GLY A 245 10.77 -0.69 10.57
C GLY A 245 11.86 0.09 9.85
N GLU A 246 12.86 0.52 10.61
CA GLU A 246 13.94 1.42 10.17
C GLU A 246 14.79 0.85 9.01
N LEU A 247 15.05 -0.46 9.01
CA LEU A 247 15.81 -1.08 7.92
C LEU A 247 15.05 -1.04 6.59
N THR A 248 13.72 -1.06 6.63
CA THR A 248 12.86 -0.90 5.46
C THR A 248 12.91 0.55 4.96
N TYR A 249 12.85 1.53 5.87
CA TYR A 249 13.04 2.95 5.56
C TYR A 249 14.37 3.16 4.82
N SER A 250 15.48 2.73 5.42
CA SER A 250 16.83 2.94 4.88
C SER A 250 16.98 2.38 3.47
N ARG A 251 16.50 1.14 3.23
CA ARG A 251 16.56 0.50 1.91
C ARG A 251 15.64 1.16 0.89
N ALA A 252 14.42 1.51 1.27
CA ALA A 252 13.49 2.19 0.37
C ALA A 252 14.01 3.59 -0.01
N ARG A 253 14.65 4.29 0.94
CA ARG A 253 15.30 5.58 0.70
C ARG A 253 16.45 5.48 -0.29
N GLN A 254 17.27 4.43 -0.16
CA GLN A 254 18.35 4.16 -1.10
C GLN A 254 17.81 3.89 -2.52
N ALA A 255 16.77 3.07 -2.62
CA ALA A 255 16.12 2.77 -3.91
C ALA A 255 15.51 4.01 -4.58
N LEU A 256 14.89 4.92 -3.82
CA LEU A 256 14.40 6.18 -4.36
C LEU A 256 15.54 7.08 -4.86
N THR A 257 16.66 7.18 -4.11
CA THR A 257 17.84 7.94 -4.57
C THR A 257 18.36 7.41 -5.90
N ALA A 258 18.49 6.09 -6.02
CA ALA A 258 18.95 5.46 -7.26
C ALA A 258 17.99 5.75 -8.42
N ALA A 259 16.68 5.63 -8.18
CA ALA A 259 15.65 5.90 -9.20
C ALA A 259 15.67 7.36 -9.70
N ILE A 260 15.91 8.33 -8.81
CA ILE A 260 16.03 9.74 -9.18
C ILE A 260 17.29 9.96 -10.04
N ALA A 261 18.43 9.37 -9.64
CA ALA A 261 19.68 9.48 -10.39
C ALA A 261 19.56 8.89 -11.80
N ALA A 262 18.88 7.76 -11.94
CA ALA A 262 18.66 7.09 -13.22
C ALA A 262 17.79 7.90 -14.21
N GLN A 263 16.98 8.85 -13.75
CA GLN A 263 16.18 9.74 -14.61
C GLN A 263 16.92 11.00 -15.06
N ALA A 264 18.05 11.32 -14.41
CA ALA A 264 18.87 12.47 -14.77
C ALA A 264 19.90 12.17 -15.88
N THR A 265 19.97 10.92 -16.34
CA THR A 265 20.89 10.41 -17.37
C THR A 265 20.12 10.11 -18.65
#